data_AF-A0A3C0W3Z0-F1
#
_entry.id   AF-A0A3C0W3Z0-F1
#
_cell.length_a   1.000
_cell.length_b   1.000
_cell.length_c   1.000
_cell.angle_alpha   90.00
_cell.angle_beta   90.00
_cell.angle_gamma   90.00
#
_symmetry.space_group_name_H-M   'P 1'
#
loop_
_entity.id
_entity.type
_entity.pdbx_description
1 polymer ?
#
loop_
_entity_poly.entity_id
_entity_poly.type
_entity_poly.pdbx_seq_one_letter_code
_entity_poly.pdbx_strand_id
1 'polypeptide(L)'
;MAKLKGPPPLIGAPRSKVGWAADEPVRSDARSSGAAWRAWYKTARWRALRQQVLIRDAYTCQRTGQVLGGRYPAPDSPTVNHKRPHRGSAELFWDIDNLETVSKAVHDSEIQREEQVSLHHRGVWD
;
A
#
# COMPACT_ATOMS: atom_id res chain seq x y z
N MET A 1 -44.07 -7.64 -36.88
CA MET A 1 -44.99 -7.74 -35.73
C MET A 1 -44.60 -6.69 -34.71
N ALA A 2 -45.44 -5.67 -34.53
CA ALA A 2 -45.18 -4.52 -33.66
C ALA A 2 -45.41 -4.90 -32.18
N LYS A 3 -44.50 -4.49 -31.27
CA LYS A 3 -44.69 -4.61 -29.82
C LYS A 3 -45.41 -3.37 -29.30
N LEU A 4 -46.62 -3.55 -28.75
CA LEU A 4 -47.38 -2.49 -28.06
C LEU A 4 -46.70 -2.17 -26.71
N LYS A 5 -46.59 -0.87 -26.39
CA LYS A 5 -46.07 -0.33 -25.12
C LYS A 5 -47.28 -0.01 -24.23
N GLY A 6 -47.35 -0.59 -23.03
CA GLY A 6 -48.43 -0.32 -22.07
C GLY A 6 -48.31 1.06 -21.37
N PRO A 7 -49.41 1.60 -20.81
CA PRO A 7 -49.41 2.90 -20.14
C PRO A 7 -48.73 2.85 -18.75
N PRO A 8 -48.22 4.00 -18.24
CA PRO A 8 -47.59 4.08 -16.93
C PRO A 8 -48.61 4.03 -15.78
N PRO A 9 -48.23 3.49 -14.60
CA PRO A 9 -49.12 3.44 -13.45
C PRO A 9 -49.39 4.84 -12.87
N LEU A 10 -50.67 5.11 -12.60
CA LEU A 10 -51.20 6.31 -11.97
C LEU A 10 -51.56 5.99 -10.51
N ILE A 11 -50.58 5.96 -9.59
CA ILE A 11 -50.74 6.15 -8.14
C ILE A 11 -49.32 6.40 -7.59
N GLY A 12 -49.10 7.57 -6.97
CA GLY A 12 -47.85 7.90 -6.30
C GLY A 12 -47.73 7.17 -4.96
N ALA A 13 -46.56 6.60 -4.68
CA ALA A 13 -46.29 5.97 -3.37
C ALA A 13 -46.27 7.02 -2.24
N PRO A 14 -46.78 6.71 -1.04
CA PRO A 14 -46.80 7.65 0.07
C PRO A 14 -45.37 7.93 0.58
N ARG A 15 -45.05 9.21 0.76
CA ARG A 15 -43.84 9.67 1.46
C ARG A 15 -43.95 9.30 2.95
N SER A 16 -43.18 8.32 3.40
CA SER A 16 -42.99 8.03 4.82
C SER A 16 -42.27 9.20 5.49
N LYS A 17 -43.01 9.97 6.30
CA LYS A 17 -42.45 10.92 7.27
C LYS A 17 -42.22 10.20 8.59
N VAL A 18 -41.07 9.56 8.72
CA VAL A 18 -40.54 9.18 10.03
C VAL A 18 -39.27 9.99 10.23
N GLY A 19 -39.34 10.95 11.15
CA GLY A 19 -38.19 11.71 11.61
C GLY A 19 -37.34 10.82 12.51
N TRP A 20 -36.17 10.42 12.01
CA TRP A 20 -35.09 9.96 12.85
C TRP A 20 -34.23 11.16 13.20
N ALA A 21 -33.97 11.31 14.50
CA ALA A 21 -33.01 12.27 15.04
C ALA A 21 -31.71 12.20 14.23
N ALA A 22 -31.14 13.37 13.94
CA ALA A 22 -29.83 13.48 13.30
C ALA A 22 -28.76 12.95 14.26
N ASP A 23 -28.60 11.63 14.31
CA ASP A 23 -27.30 11.04 14.54
C ASP A 23 -26.53 11.35 13.25
N GLU A 24 -25.70 12.39 13.31
CA GLU A 24 -24.68 12.66 12.30
C GLU A 24 -24.10 11.31 11.87
N PRO A 25 -24.12 10.92 10.58
CA PRO A 25 -23.31 9.78 10.20
C PRO A 25 -21.90 10.18 10.59
N VAL A 26 -21.36 9.57 11.64
CA VAL A 26 -19.92 9.54 11.88
C VAL A 26 -19.38 8.97 10.58
N ARG A 27 -19.00 9.87 9.68
CA ARG A 27 -18.28 9.56 8.47
C ARG A 27 -17.02 8.96 9.01
N SER A 28 -17.00 7.64 9.07
CA SER A 28 -15.82 6.88 9.35
C SER A 28 -14.82 7.31 8.29
N ASP A 29 -13.98 8.26 8.67
CA ASP A 29 -12.91 8.83 7.86
C ASP A 29 -11.79 7.78 7.62
N ALA A 30 -12.07 6.52 7.96
CA ALA A 30 -11.25 5.34 7.76
C ALA A 30 -10.98 4.99 6.29
N ARG A 31 -11.50 5.77 5.33
CA ARG A 31 -11.25 5.59 3.89
C ARG A 31 -10.72 6.84 3.16
N SER A 32 -10.56 7.99 3.82
CA SER A 32 -10.31 9.28 3.13
C SER A 32 -8.85 9.76 3.12
N SER A 33 -7.97 9.23 3.97
CA SER A 33 -6.55 9.60 3.95
C SER A 33 -5.70 8.35 3.76
N GLY A 34 -5.20 8.13 2.54
CA GLY A 34 -4.20 7.09 2.31
C GLY A 34 -3.08 7.28 3.33
N ALA A 35 -2.99 6.35 4.28
CA ALA A 35 -2.14 6.42 5.48
C ALA A 35 -0.92 7.34 5.30
N ALA A 36 -0.82 8.38 6.13
CA ALA A 36 0.08 9.53 5.94
C ALA A 36 1.54 9.17 5.60
N TRP A 37 2.01 8.01 6.08
CA TRP A 37 3.33 7.46 5.76
C TRP A 37 3.56 7.20 4.26
N ARG A 38 2.53 7.02 3.45
CA ARG A 38 2.64 6.89 1.99
C ARG A 38 3.28 8.12 1.35
N ALA A 39 3.14 9.30 1.96
CA ALA A 39 3.78 10.52 1.51
C ALA A 39 5.32 10.45 1.67
N TRP A 40 5.84 9.68 2.63
CA TRP A 40 7.27 9.58 2.90
C TRP A 40 8.06 9.03 1.71
N TYR A 41 7.50 8.07 0.97
CA TYR A 41 8.10 7.53 -0.26
C TYR A 41 8.29 8.57 -1.38
N LYS A 42 7.64 9.74 -1.30
CA LYS A 42 7.76 10.81 -2.30
C LYS A 42 8.77 11.89 -1.91
N THR A 43 9.30 11.83 -0.69
CA THR A 43 10.18 12.87 -0.15
C THR A 43 11.60 12.79 -0.71
N ALA A 44 12.32 13.92 -0.72
CA ALA A 44 13.75 13.94 -1.05
C ALA A 44 14.58 13.11 -0.07
N ARG A 45 14.18 13.10 1.22
CA ARG A 45 14.81 12.27 2.26
C ARG A 45 14.78 10.79 1.90
N TRP A 46 13.64 10.27 1.46
CA TRP A 46 13.53 8.88 1.02
C TRP A 46 14.39 8.59 -0.20
N ARG A 47 14.42 9.48 -1.20
CA ARG A 47 15.27 9.33 -2.39
C ARG A 47 16.75 9.23 -2.01
N ALA A 48 17.20 10.07 -1.09
CA ALA A 48 18.58 10.05 -0.60
C ALA A 48 18.89 8.78 0.20
N LEU A 49 18.02 8.39 1.14
CA LEU A 49 18.18 7.17 1.93
C LEU A 49 18.20 5.92 1.04
N ARG A 50 17.29 5.84 0.07
CA ARG A 50 17.26 4.77 -0.92
C ARG A 50 18.59 4.67 -1.67
N GLN A 51 19.17 5.80 -2.10
CA GLN A 51 20.47 5.80 -2.77
C GLN A 51 21.60 5.34 -1.84
N GLN A 52 21.61 5.77 -0.59
CA GLN A 52 22.60 5.34 0.40
C GLN A 52 22.56 3.82 0.62
N VAL A 53 21.37 3.23 0.74
CA VAL A 53 21.20 1.77 0.89
C VAL A 53 21.75 1.02 -0.33
N LEU A 54 21.41 1.47 -1.55
CA LEU A 54 21.92 0.84 -2.77
C LEU A 54 23.46 0.91 -2.87
N ILE A 55 24.05 2.03 -2.47
CA ILE A 55 25.52 2.20 -2.47
C ILE A 55 26.17 1.34 -1.37
N ARG A 56 25.60 1.33 -0.15
CA ARG A 56 26.07 0.50 0.97
C ARG A 56 26.17 -0.96 0.56
N ASP A 57 25.16 -1.44 -0.16
CA ASP A 57 25.07 -2.83 -0.59
C ASP A 57 25.80 -3.09 -1.92
N ALA A 58 26.53 -2.11 -2.46
CA ALA A 58 27.20 -2.17 -3.76
C ALA A 58 26.28 -2.67 -4.89
N TYR A 59 25.00 -2.24 -4.86
CA TYR A 59 23.95 -2.67 -5.78
C TYR A 59 23.76 -4.20 -5.81
N THR A 60 24.12 -4.91 -4.75
CA THR A 60 24.00 -6.36 -4.65
C THR A 60 22.75 -6.74 -3.86
N CYS A 61 21.95 -7.65 -4.41
CA CYS A 61 20.78 -8.20 -3.73
C CYS A 61 21.20 -8.92 -2.44
N GLN A 62 20.72 -8.48 -1.29
CA GLN A 62 21.08 -9.09 0.00
C GLN A 62 20.52 -10.52 0.17
N ARG A 63 19.47 -10.88 -0.57
CA ARG A 63 18.84 -12.20 -0.49
C ARG A 63 19.48 -13.24 -1.39
N THR A 64 20.02 -12.83 -2.55
CA THR A 64 20.54 -13.76 -3.56
C THR A 64 22.02 -13.58 -3.88
N GLY A 65 22.65 -12.48 -3.47
CA GLY A 65 24.04 -12.14 -3.81
C GLY A 65 24.23 -11.64 -5.25
N GLN A 66 23.16 -11.48 -6.03
CA GLN A 66 23.23 -11.00 -7.42
C GLN A 66 23.53 -9.50 -7.47
N VAL A 67 24.50 -9.08 -8.29
CA VAL A 67 24.72 -7.67 -8.64
C VAL A 67 23.60 -7.18 -9.57
N LEU A 68 23.02 -6.02 -9.25
CA LEU A 68 21.83 -5.47 -9.90
C LEU A 68 22.19 -4.30 -10.81
N GLY A 69 21.78 -4.37 -12.08
CA GLY A 69 22.03 -3.31 -13.07
C GLY A 69 20.84 -2.99 -13.96
N GLY A 70 19.74 -3.75 -13.83
CA GLY A 70 18.58 -3.62 -14.69
C GLY A 70 17.88 -2.26 -14.58
N ARG A 71 17.42 -1.76 -15.73
CA ARG A 71 16.50 -0.61 -15.77
C ARG A 71 15.12 -1.06 -15.31
N TYR A 72 14.51 -0.34 -14.37
CA TYR A 72 13.14 -0.63 -13.94
C TYR A 72 12.16 -0.67 -15.13
N PRO A 73 11.26 -1.67 -15.23
CA PRO A 73 10.96 -2.72 -14.26
C PRO A 73 11.61 -4.09 -14.57
N ALA A 74 12.85 -4.13 -15.07
CA ALA A 74 13.53 -5.39 -15.32
C ALA A 74 13.62 -6.27 -14.03
N PRO A 75 13.61 -7.60 -14.15
CA PRO A 75 13.67 -8.51 -13.00
C PRO A 75 14.88 -8.27 -12.06
N ASP A 76 16.01 -7.87 -12.62
CA ASP A 76 17.26 -7.55 -11.94
C ASP A 76 17.40 -6.05 -11.60
N SER A 77 16.34 -5.26 -11.77
CA SER A 77 16.37 -3.84 -11.39
C SER A 77 16.42 -3.67 -9.86
N PRO A 78 17.26 -2.77 -9.34
CA PRO A 78 17.45 -2.59 -7.90
C PRO A 78 16.24 -1.93 -7.23
N THR A 79 15.74 -2.56 -6.18
CA THR A 79 14.67 -2.09 -5.30
C THR A 79 15.17 -2.09 -3.85
N VAL A 80 14.59 -1.23 -3.02
CA VAL A 80 14.91 -1.19 -1.58
C VAL A 80 13.66 -1.64 -0.83
N ASN A 81 13.81 -2.69 -0.02
CA ASN A 81 12.77 -3.29 0.80
C ASN A 81 12.96 -2.92 2.28
N HIS A 82 11.86 -2.85 3.02
CA HIS A 82 11.88 -2.82 4.49
C HIS A 82 11.87 -4.26 5.03
N LYS A 83 12.93 -4.68 5.74
CA LYS A 83 13.03 -6.02 6.35
C LYS A 83 11.89 -6.28 7.33
N ARG A 84 11.63 -5.31 8.20
CA ARG A 84 10.47 -5.27 9.10
C ARG A 84 9.46 -4.27 8.53
N PRO A 85 8.20 -4.70 8.27
CA PRO A 85 7.17 -3.79 7.79
C PRO A 85 6.96 -2.64 8.76
N HIS A 86 7.24 -1.41 8.33
CA HIS A 86 7.18 -0.24 9.21
C HIS A 86 5.76 0.08 9.69
N ARG A 87 4.71 -0.24 8.89
CA ARG A 87 3.28 -0.09 9.22
C ARG A 87 2.89 1.30 9.79
N GLY A 88 3.64 2.34 9.42
CA GLY A 88 3.46 3.72 9.90
C GLY A 88 4.42 4.16 11.00
N SER A 89 5.23 3.27 11.58
CA SER A 89 6.36 3.65 12.44
C SER A 89 7.40 4.42 11.64
N ALA A 90 7.70 5.65 12.06
CA ALA A 90 8.74 6.47 11.44
C ALA A 90 10.14 5.92 11.72
N GLU A 91 10.36 5.38 12.93
CA GLU A 91 11.63 4.78 13.33
C GLU A 91 12.00 3.63 12.38
N LEU A 92 11.10 2.67 12.19
CA LEU A 92 11.32 1.55 11.25
C LEU A 92 11.40 2.01 9.79
N PHE A 93 10.71 3.10 9.42
CA PHE A 93 10.70 3.57 8.05
C PHE A 93 12.03 4.19 7.64
N TRP A 94 12.64 4.96 8.54
CA TRP A 94 13.86 5.75 8.30
C TRP A 94 15.14 5.04 8.75
N ASP A 95 15.03 3.93 9.47
CA ASP A 95 16.16 3.11 9.89
C ASP A 95 16.83 2.44 8.67
N ILE A 96 18.10 2.77 8.45
CA ILE A 96 18.90 2.22 7.34
C ILE A 96 19.17 0.72 7.51
N ASP A 97 19.24 0.22 8.74
CA ASP A 97 19.52 -1.18 9.03
C ASP A 97 18.28 -2.06 8.84
N ASN A 98 17.09 -1.44 8.91
CA ASN A 98 15.82 -2.04 8.51
C ASN A 98 15.61 -2.05 6.98
N LEU A 99 16.52 -1.47 6.19
CA LEU A 99 16.44 -1.46 4.73
C LEU A 99 17.43 -2.45 4.10
N GLU A 100 17.00 -3.10 3.02
CA GLU A 100 17.82 -4.00 2.21
C GLU A 100 17.67 -3.76 0.72
N THR A 101 18.77 -3.86 -0.03
CA THR A 101 18.75 -3.90 -1.50
C THR A 101 18.33 -5.28 -1.98
N VAL A 102 17.33 -5.34 -2.87
CA VAL A 102 16.83 -6.57 -3.49
C VAL A 102 16.53 -6.35 -4.97
N SER A 103 16.52 -7.43 -5.74
CA SER A 103 16.03 -7.37 -7.13
C SER A 103 14.51 -7.22 -7.14
N LYS A 104 13.97 -6.63 -8.20
CA LYS A 104 12.52 -6.55 -8.40
C LYS A 104 11.86 -7.93 -8.39
N ALA A 105 12.51 -8.94 -8.97
CA ALA A 105 11.98 -10.31 -8.97
C ALA A 105 11.81 -10.88 -7.56
N VAL A 106 12.81 -10.71 -6.68
CA VAL A 106 12.73 -11.16 -5.28
C VAL A 106 11.69 -10.36 -4.50
N HIS A 107 11.66 -9.05 -4.72
CA HIS A 107 10.70 -8.14 -4.08
C HIS A 107 9.25 -8.55 -4.37
N ASP A 108 8.92 -8.77 -5.64
CA ASP A 108 7.55 -9.06 -6.06
C ASP A 108 7.12 -10.52 -5.78
N SER A 109 8.02 -11.39 -5.34
CA SER A 109 7.74 -12.82 -5.10
C SER A 109 7.93 -13.20 -3.64
N GLU A 110 9.16 -13.48 -3.22
CA GLU A 110 9.49 -13.98 -1.88
C GLU A 110 9.08 -13.00 -0.79
N ILE A 111 9.48 -11.73 -0.93
CA ILE A 111 9.13 -10.68 0.05
C ILE A 111 7.62 -10.46 0.09
N GLN A 112 6.98 -10.34 -1.07
CA GLN A 112 5.52 -10.19 -1.12
C GLN A 112 4.81 -11.35 -0.41
N ARG A 113 5.29 -12.59 -0.55
CA ARG A 113 4.75 -13.77 0.14
C ARG A 113 4.96 -13.68 1.66
N GLU A 114 6.14 -13.29 2.12
CA GLU A 114 6.45 -13.08 3.54
C GLU A 114 5.56 -11.99 4.15
N GLU A 115 5.35 -10.88 3.43
CA GLU A 115 4.46 -9.81 3.85
C GLU A 115 3.02 -10.31 4.03
N GLN A 116 2.48 -11.07 3.07
CA GLN A 116 1.13 -11.64 3.16
C GLN A 116 0.97 -12.54 4.39
N VAL A 117 1.97 -13.36 4.72
CA VAL A 117 1.97 -14.18 5.93
C VAL A 117 1.94 -13.30 7.18
N SER A 118 2.72 -12.22 7.21
CA SER A 118 2.80 -11.30 8.35
C SER A 118 1.51 -10.49 8.60
N LEU A 119 0.59 -10.41 7.64
CA LEU A 119 -0.62 -9.58 7.75
C LEU A 119 -1.52 -9.96 8.94
N HIS A 120 -1.50 -11.23 9.36
CA HIS A 120 -2.28 -11.72 10.50
C HIS A 120 -1.65 -11.35 11.85
N HIS A 121 -0.37 -10.96 11.88
CA HIS A 121 0.31 -10.47 13.09
C HIS A 121 -0.03 -9.00 13.35
N ARG A 122 -1.31 -8.61 13.26
CA ARG A 122 -1.80 -7.31 13.69
C ARG A 122 -2.03 -7.36 15.20
N GLY A 123 -1.26 -6.61 15.99
CA GLY A 123 -1.52 -6.42 17.43
C GLY A 123 -0.43 -6.88 18.38
N VAL A 124 0.59 -7.63 17.92
CA VAL A 124 1.77 -7.93 18.75
C VAL A 124 2.82 -6.87 18.45
N TRP A 125 2.93 -5.90 19.35
CA TRP A 125 3.80 -4.74 19.24
C TRP A 125 4.56 -4.56 20.56
N ASP A 126 5.31 -5.60 20.92
CA ASP A 126 6.29 -5.54 22.02
C ASP A 126 7.70 -5.32 21.45
#